data_AF-A0A382FVL9-F1
#
_entry.id   AF-A0A382FVL9-F1
#
_cell.length_a   1.000
_cell.length_b   1.000
_cell.length_c   1.000
_cell.angle_alpha   90.00
_cell.angle_beta   90.00
_cell.angle_gamma   90.00
#
_symmetry.space_group_name_H-M   'P 1'
#
loop_
_entity.id
_entity.type
_entity.pdbx_description
1 polymer ?
#
loop_
_entity_poly.entity_id
_entity_poly.type
_entity_poly.pdbx_seq_one_letter_code
_entity_poly.pdbx_strand_id
1 'polypeptide(L)'
;MADYSSNNTDDQVNNTIPGSTSKNIKKRSTFDLLPEYLQSDTNKKFLNATLDQMILSGNPKIESGYIGKKVGAIRSSANDVYSESRTTLNNRYQLDPTVVSQNPSTLEYESAIPYDDIISKLKYLEANTTNLDKLFSDYNYSWR
;
A
#
# COMPACT_ATOMS: atom_id res chain seq x y z
N MET A 1 10.48 -40.67 5.24
CA MET A 1 9.66 -39.45 5.08
C MET A 1 9.57 -39.20 3.58
N ALA A 2 8.37 -39.22 2.97
CA ALA A 2 8.24 -38.91 1.55
C ALA A 2 8.37 -37.39 1.34
N ASP A 3 9.13 -36.98 0.33
CA ASP A 3 9.31 -35.58 -0.03
C ASP A 3 8.10 -35.11 -0.86
N TYR A 4 7.37 -34.11 -0.35
CA TYR A 4 6.13 -33.58 -0.96
C TYR A 4 6.35 -32.25 -1.69
N SER A 5 7.59 -31.96 -2.11
CA SER A 5 7.87 -30.75 -2.87
C SER A 5 7.33 -30.87 -4.31
N SER A 6 6.26 -30.14 -4.60
CA SER A 6 5.71 -29.97 -5.96
C SER A 6 6.55 -28.94 -6.71
N ASN A 7 7.32 -29.40 -7.70
CA ASN A 7 7.99 -28.51 -8.65
C ASN A 7 6.94 -27.83 -9.53
N ASN A 8 6.63 -26.57 -9.26
CA ASN A 8 5.80 -25.76 -10.15
C ASN A 8 6.55 -25.57 -11.48
N THR A 9 5.98 -26.08 -12.57
CA THR A 9 6.42 -25.74 -13.94
C THR A 9 6.27 -24.24 -14.18
N ASP A 10 7.23 -23.61 -14.88
CA ASP A 10 7.29 -22.15 -15.14
C ASP A 10 5.99 -21.52 -15.66
N ASP A 11 5.13 -22.33 -16.30
CA ASP A 11 3.80 -21.96 -16.80
C ASP A 11 2.79 -21.57 -15.69
N GLN A 12 2.96 -22.07 -14.46
CA GLN A 12 2.05 -21.78 -13.34
C GLN A 12 2.39 -20.45 -12.65
N VAL A 13 3.65 -20.01 -12.70
CA VAL A 13 4.12 -18.79 -12.00
C VAL A 13 3.58 -17.51 -12.65
N ASN A 14 3.38 -17.55 -13.97
CA ASN A 14 3.00 -16.39 -14.79
C ASN A 14 1.51 -16.28 -15.09
N ASN A 15 0.67 -17.13 -14.48
CA ASN A 15 -0.79 -17.14 -14.69
C ASN A 15 -1.59 -16.52 -13.53
N THR A 16 -0.95 -16.21 -12.41
CA THR A 16 -1.61 -15.64 -11.23
C THR A 16 -1.87 -14.13 -11.36
N ILE A 17 -1.21 -13.47 -12.31
CA ILE A 17 -1.44 -12.06 -12.63
C ILE A 17 -2.17 -11.98 -13.97
N PRO A 18 -3.38 -11.39 -14.04
CA PRO A 18 -4.03 -11.11 -15.30
C PRO A 18 -3.07 -10.31 -16.21
N GLY A 19 -2.73 -10.87 -17.37
CA GLY A 19 -1.87 -10.25 -18.39
C GLY A 19 -0.35 -10.43 -18.24
N SER A 20 0.16 -11.25 -17.32
CA SER A 20 1.59 -11.62 -17.26
C SER A 20 1.98 -12.82 -18.11
N THR A 21 1.04 -13.44 -18.82
CA THR A 21 1.33 -14.60 -19.65
C THR A 21 2.24 -14.20 -20.82
N SER A 22 3.41 -14.82 -20.94
CA SER A 22 4.36 -14.67 -22.07
C SER A 22 3.77 -15.13 -23.43
N LYS A 23 2.55 -15.68 -23.45
CA LYS A 23 1.80 -15.86 -24.69
C LYS A 23 1.50 -14.49 -25.28
N ASN A 24 1.83 -14.34 -26.55
CA ASN A 24 1.36 -13.25 -27.40
C ASN A 24 -0.17 -13.38 -27.54
N ILE A 25 -0.91 -13.04 -26.47
CA ILE A 25 -2.35 -12.97 -26.50
C ILE A 25 -2.62 -11.78 -27.41
N LYS A 26 -2.94 -12.06 -28.68
CA LYS A 26 -3.43 -11.06 -29.64
C LYS A 26 -4.37 -10.14 -28.88
N LYS A 27 -4.03 -8.85 -28.80
CA LYS A 27 -4.88 -7.82 -28.22
C LYS A 27 -6.28 -8.02 -28.82
N ARG A 28 -7.24 -8.47 -28.02
CA ARG A 28 -8.62 -8.69 -28.47
C ARG A 28 -9.22 -7.31 -28.72
N SER A 29 -9.30 -6.91 -29.98
CA SER A 29 -10.03 -5.71 -30.37
C SER A 29 -11.48 -6.09 -30.62
N THR A 30 -12.37 -5.29 -30.08
CA THR A 30 -13.82 -5.43 -30.25
C THR A 30 -14.27 -5.21 -31.69
N PHE A 31 -13.43 -4.51 -32.48
CA PHE A 31 -13.61 -4.35 -33.91
C PHE A 31 -13.53 -5.68 -34.67
N ASP A 32 -12.62 -6.57 -34.28
CA ASP A 32 -12.40 -7.87 -34.95
C ASP A 32 -13.54 -8.87 -34.69
N LEU A 33 -14.41 -8.57 -33.72
CA LEU A 33 -15.59 -9.39 -33.36
C LEU A 33 -16.85 -8.98 -34.15
N LEU A 34 -16.77 -7.92 -34.96
CA LEU A 34 -17.90 -7.44 -35.73
C LEU A 34 -18.02 -8.14 -37.10
N PRO A 35 -19.26 -8.34 -37.59
CA PRO A 35 -19.51 -8.65 -39.00
C PRO A 35 -18.94 -7.60 -39.96
N GLU A 36 -18.55 -8.03 -41.17
CA GLU A 36 -17.86 -7.20 -42.18
C GLU A 36 -18.58 -5.88 -42.51
N TYR A 37 -19.92 -5.89 -42.53
CA TYR A 37 -20.72 -4.68 -42.82
C TYR A 37 -20.72 -3.63 -41.69
N LEU A 38 -20.30 -3.99 -40.48
CA LEU A 38 -20.15 -3.07 -39.34
C LEU A 38 -18.70 -2.61 -39.14
N GLN A 39 -17.76 -3.14 -39.92
CA GLN A 39 -16.34 -2.81 -39.86
C GLN A 39 -16.03 -1.49 -40.62
N SER A 40 -16.62 -0.39 -40.14
CA SER A 40 -16.31 0.96 -40.66
C SER A 40 -15.20 1.63 -39.84
N ASP A 41 -14.47 2.56 -40.46
CA ASP A 41 -13.43 3.35 -39.78
C ASP A 41 -13.98 4.17 -38.60
N THR A 42 -15.24 4.61 -38.68
CA THR A 42 -15.93 5.31 -37.60
C THR A 42 -16.16 4.38 -36.41
N ASN A 43 -16.68 3.18 -36.66
CA ASN A 43 -16.94 2.18 -35.62
C ASN A 43 -15.63 1.68 -34.99
N LYS A 44 -14.58 1.52 -35.78
CA LYS A 44 -13.23 1.18 -35.31
C LYS A 44 -12.75 2.16 -34.25
N LYS A 45 -12.83 3.47 -34.51
CA LYS A 45 -12.38 4.51 -33.58
C LYS A 45 -13.24 4.54 -32.31
N PHE A 46 -14.56 4.44 -32.45
CA PHE A 46 -15.49 4.46 -31.32
C PHE A 46 -15.29 3.26 -30.39
N LEU A 47 -15.24 2.06 -30.95
CA LEU A 47 -15.14 0.82 -30.18
C LEU A 47 -13.76 0.65 -29.53
N ASN A 48 -12.68 1.04 -30.22
CA ASN A 48 -11.34 1.06 -29.65
C ASN A 48 -11.20 2.05 -28.47
N ALA A 49 -11.97 3.14 -28.46
CA ALA A 49 -11.93 4.13 -27.40
C ALA A 49 -12.75 3.74 -26.16
N THR A 50 -13.78 2.91 -26.34
CA THR A 50 -14.78 2.63 -25.30
C THR A 50 -14.80 1.16 -24.90
N LEU A 51 -15.23 0.29 -25.81
CA LEU A 51 -15.48 -1.11 -25.54
C LEU A 51 -14.18 -1.90 -25.33
N ASP A 52 -13.12 -1.55 -26.06
CA ASP A 52 -11.79 -2.14 -25.86
C ASP A 52 -11.29 -1.92 -24.43
N GLN A 53 -11.53 -0.75 -23.82
CA GLN A 53 -11.09 -0.47 -22.45
C GLN A 53 -11.82 -1.34 -21.40
N MET A 54 -13.05 -1.76 -21.68
CA MET A 54 -13.82 -2.63 -20.77
C MET A 54 -13.45 -4.11 -20.91
N ILE A 55 -13.06 -4.54 -22.12
CA ILE A 55 -12.75 -5.94 -22.42
C ILE A 55 -11.27 -6.25 -22.18
N LEU A 56 -10.40 -5.24 -22.25
CA LEU A 56 -9.03 -5.37 -21.79
C LEU A 56 -9.07 -5.66 -20.28
N SER A 57 -8.70 -6.88 -19.91
CA SER A 57 -8.37 -7.23 -18.54
C SER A 57 -7.22 -6.33 -18.10
N GLY A 58 -7.53 -5.31 -17.31
CA GLY A 58 -6.53 -4.40 -16.77
C GLY A 58 -5.49 -5.19 -16.00
N ASN A 59 -4.22 -4.90 -16.21
CA ASN A 59 -3.14 -5.50 -15.43
C ASN A 59 -3.06 -4.74 -14.10
N PRO A 60 -3.50 -5.32 -12.97
CA PRO A 60 -3.29 -4.67 -11.68
C PRO A 60 -1.79 -4.61 -11.43
N LYS A 61 -1.23 -3.41 -11.40
CA LYS A 61 0.14 -3.21 -10.92
C LYS A 61 0.10 -3.28 -9.40
N ILE A 62 0.82 -4.25 -8.83
CA ILE A 62 1.01 -4.31 -7.39
C ILE A 62 2.00 -3.20 -7.04
N GLU A 63 1.49 -2.07 -6.54
CA GLU A 63 2.32 -1.02 -5.97
C GLU A 63 2.49 -1.32 -4.48
N SER A 64 3.70 -1.69 -4.08
CA SER A 64 4.08 -1.85 -2.68
C SER A 64 4.95 -0.66 -2.29
N GLY A 65 4.55 0.03 -1.22
CA GLY A 65 5.24 1.20 -0.72
C GLY A 65 4.87 1.45 0.72
N TYR A 66 5.83 1.94 1.49
CA TYR A 66 5.58 2.31 2.88
C TYR A 66 4.81 3.63 2.94
N ILE A 67 3.84 3.70 3.85
CA ILE A 67 3.07 4.91 4.14
C ILE A 67 3.53 5.41 5.51
N GLY A 68 4.11 6.61 5.56
CA GLY A 68 4.56 7.23 6.80
C GLY A 68 5.76 8.15 6.63
N LYS A 69 6.48 8.38 7.73
CA LYS A 69 7.57 9.36 7.81
C LYS A 69 8.74 8.98 6.91
N LYS A 70 9.12 9.89 6.02
CA LYS A 70 10.25 9.73 5.08
C LYS A 70 11.62 9.93 5.74
N VAL A 71 11.64 10.61 6.87
CA VAL A 71 12.84 10.91 7.65
C VAL A 71 12.84 10.04 8.91
N GLY A 72 13.51 8.88 8.84
CA GLY A 72 13.72 8.00 9.98
C GLY A 72 15.04 7.26 9.87
N ALA A 73 15.61 6.86 11.01
CA ALA A 73 16.86 6.08 11.04
C ALA A 73 16.71 4.65 10.49
N ILE A 74 15.48 4.11 10.54
CA ILE A 74 15.17 2.73 10.17
C ILE A 74 14.78 2.61 8.69
N ARG A 75 14.09 3.62 8.13
CA ARG A 75 13.62 3.65 6.74
C ARG A 75 14.06 4.96 6.10
N SER A 76 14.90 4.86 5.08
CA SER A 76 15.47 6.02 4.38
C SER A 76 14.77 6.21 3.04
N SER A 77 14.33 7.43 2.76
CA SER A 77 13.73 7.82 1.48
C SER A 77 14.63 7.60 0.26
N ALA A 78 15.94 7.39 0.47
CA ALA A 78 16.88 7.08 -0.60
C ALA A 78 16.81 5.61 -1.06
N ASN A 79 16.44 4.68 -0.16
CA ASN A 79 16.53 3.23 -0.41
C ASN A 79 15.17 2.54 -0.46
N ASP A 80 14.14 3.11 0.18
CA ASP A 80 12.81 2.50 0.30
C ASP A 80 11.79 3.17 -0.62
N VAL A 81 10.84 2.39 -1.14
CA VAL A 81 9.68 2.90 -1.89
C VAL A 81 8.62 3.42 -0.92
N TYR A 82 8.24 4.69 -1.08
CA TYR A 82 7.17 5.34 -0.32
C TYR A 82 5.95 5.55 -1.22
N SER A 83 4.76 5.26 -0.69
CA SER A 83 3.52 5.63 -1.39
C SER A 83 3.21 7.09 -1.11
N GLU A 84 3.26 7.93 -2.15
CA GLU A 84 2.90 9.34 -2.04
C GLU A 84 1.38 9.48 -1.85
N SER A 85 0.97 10.36 -0.93
CA SER A 85 -0.43 10.78 -0.84
C SER A 85 -0.80 11.65 -2.05
N ARG A 86 -2.08 11.61 -2.43
CA ARG A 86 -2.64 12.41 -3.53
C ARG A 86 -2.49 13.92 -3.33
N THR A 87 -2.30 14.38 -2.10
CA THR A 87 -2.24 15.80 -1.75
C THR A 87 -0.92 16.13 -1.08
N THR A 88 -0.30 17.25 -1.49
CA THR A 88 0.96 17.74 -0.92
C THR A 88 0.86 18.09 0.57
N LEU A 89 -0.35 18.37 1.07
CA LEU A 89 -0.61 18.63 2.49
C LEU A 89 -0.38 17.36 3.33
N ASN A 90 -0.96 16.23 2.93
CA ASN A 90 -0.86 14.95 3.65
C ASN A 90 0.57 14.39 3.65
N ASN A 91 1.37 14.73 2.62
CA ASN A 91 2.78 14.37 2.58
C ASN A 91 3.65 15.26 3.47
N ARG A 92 3.21 16.50 3.75
CA ARG A 92 3.96 17.48 4.57
C ARG A 92 3.57 17.43 6.04
N TYR A 93 2.32 17.11 6.34
CA TYR A 93 1.77 17.05 7.69
C TYR A 93 1.32 15.63 7.99
N GLN A 94 2.22 14.87 8.61
CA GLN A 94 1.88 13.61 9.25
C GLN A 94 1.77 13.88 10.76
N LEU A 95 0.65 13.47 11.35
CA LEU A 95 0.43 13.62 12.78
C LEU A 95 1.18 12.50 13.50
N ASP A 96 2.21 12.86 14.25
CA ASP A 96 2.86 11.95 15.17
C ASP A 96 1.99 11.87 16.45
N PRO A 97 1.54 10.66 16.87
CA PRO A 97 0.76 10.53 18.10
C PRO A 97 1.58 11.09 19.27
N THR A 98 0.97 11.98 20.04
CA THR A 98 1.62 12.73 21.13
C THR A 98 0.72 12.70 22.34
N VAL A 99 1.33 12.56 23.52
CA VAL A 99 0.60 12.69 24.79
C VAL A 99 0.69 14.15 25.22
N VAL A 100 -0.46 14.80 25.40
CA VAL A 100 -0.55 16.16 25.93
C VAL A 100 -1.08 16.11 27.36
N SER A 101 -0.39 16.78 28.28
CA SER A 101 -0.87 17.00 29.65
C SER A 101 -1.46 18.40 29.72
N GLN A 102 -2.72 18.49 30.13
CA GLN A 102 -3.43 19.75 30.34
C GLN A 102 -3.74 19.90 31.82
N ASN A 103 -3.52 21.10 32.36
CA ASN A 103 -3.93 21.40 33.71
C ASN A 103 -5.48 21.47 33.75
N PRO A 104 -6.16 20.67 34.59
CA PRO A 104 -7.61 20.60 34.60
C PRO A 104 -8.28 21.89 35.11
N SER A 105 -7.54 22.77 35.80
CA SER A 105 -8.07 24.00 36.38
C SER A 105 -7.87 25.23 35.50
N THR A 106 -6.73 25.35 34.81
CA THR A 106 -6.42 26.50 33.95
C THR A 106 -6.69 26.25 32.48
N LEU A 107 -6.92 24.99 32.08
CA LEU A 107 -7.04 24.54 30.69
C LEU A 107 -5.80 24.87 29.83
N GLU A 108 -4.68 25.22 30.45
CA GLU A 108 -3.42 25.44 29.76
C GLU A 108 -2.69 24.12 29.52
N TYR A 109 -2.06 24.01 28.35
CA TYR A 109 -1.23 22.86 28.01
C TYR A 109 0.11 22.97 28.73
N GLU A 110 0.38 22.03 29.62
CA GLU A 110 1.57 22.03 30.47
C GLU A 110 2.75 21.30 29.81
N SER A 111 2.47 20.25 29.05
CA SER A 111 3.49 19.48 28.35
C SER A 111 2.93 18.74 27.14
N ALA A 112 3.72 18.65 26.08
CA ALA A 112 3.48 17.79 24.94
C ALA A 112 4.70 16.87 24.78
N ILE A 113 4.50 15.57 24.93
CA ILE A 113 5.58 14.57 24.81
C ILE A 113 5.33 13.77 23.53
N PRO A 114 6.19 13.92 22.50
CA PRO A 114 6.06 13.15 21.28
C PRO A 114 6.46 11.68 21.49
N TYR A 115 6.01 10.81 20.59
CA TYR A 115 6.19 9.35 20.72
C TYR A 115 7.66 8.90 20.76
N ASP A 116 8.54 9.57 20.04
CA ASP A 116 9.98 9.32 20.04
C ASP A 116 10.64 9.65 21.38
N ASP A 117 10.21 10.72 22.05
CA ASP A 117 10.63 11.05 23.41
C ASP A 117 10.15 10.01 24.43
N ILE A 118 8.94 9.46 24.26
CA ILE A 118 8.43 8.36 25.10
C ILE A 118 9.36 7.14 24.97
N ILE A 119 9.68 6.72 23.75
CA ILE A 119 10.59 5.59 23.52
C ILE A 119 11.99 5.88 24.08
N SER A 120 12.50 7.09 23.86
CA SER A 120 13.83 7.49 24.33
C SER A 120 13.91 7.50 25.85
N LYS A 121 12.86 7.97 26.52
CA LYS A 121 12.75 7.92 27.99
C LYS A 121 12.63 6.50 28.51
N LEU A 122 11.85 5.63 27.86
CA LEU A 122 11.76 4.21 28.22
C LEU A 122 13.12 3.51 28.06
N LYS A 123 13.86 3.82 26.99
CA LYS A 123 15.22 3.31 26.79
C LYS A 123 16.19 3.82 27.86
N TYR A 124 16.07 5.09 28.26
CA TYR A 124 16.85 5.66 29.37
C TYR A 124 16.55 4.96 30.70
N LEU A 125 15.30 4.55 30.91
CA LEU A 125 14.86 3.75 32.06
C LEU A 125 15.19 2.26 31.93
N GLU A 126 16.06 1.87 30.99
CA GLU A 126 16.48 0.49 30.72
C GLU A 126 15.34 -0.47 30.33
N ALA A 127 14.20 0.05 29.87
CA ALA A 127 13.12 -0.79 29.35
C ALA A 127 13.49 -1.41 28.00
N ASN A 128 13.00 -2.62 27.74
CA ASN A 128 13.23 -3.30 26.48
C ASN A 128 12.38 -2.67 25.35
N THR A 129 13.00 -1.81 24.55
CA THR A 129 12.35 -1.11 23.42
C THR A 129 12.53 -1.81 22.06
N THR A 130 13.07 -3.04 22.02
CA THR A 130 13.29 -3.75 20.74
C THR A 130 11.99 -4.19 20.07
N ASN A 131 10.92 -4.41 20.86
CA ASN A 131 9.61 -4.77 20.35
C ASN A 131 8.56 -3.83 20.94
N LEU A 132 8.23 -2.78 20.18
CA LEU A 132 7.27 -1.74 20.57
C LEU A 132 5.84 -2.28 20.67
N ASP A 133 5.48 -3.24 19.81
CA ASP A 133 4.14 -3.86 19.82
C ASP A 133 3.87 -4.55 21.16
N LYS A 134 4.84 -5.31 21.66
CA LYS A 134 4.77 -5.93 23.00
C LYS A 134 4.84 -4.91 24.14
N LEU A 135 5.53 -3.79 23.94
CA LEU A 135 5.68 -2.75 24.96
C LEU A 135 4.38 -1.99 25.20
N PHE A 136 3.60 -1.77 24.14
CA PHE A 136 2.32 -1.05 24.19
C PHE A 136 1.10 -1.97 24.13
N SER A 137 1.29 -3.30 24.01
CA SER A 137 0.19 -4.25 24.10
C SER A 137 -0.38 -4.26 25.51
N ASP A 138 -1.65 -3.92 25.64
CA ASP A 138 -2.36 -3.97 26.92
C ASP A 138 -3.66 -4.76 26.77
N TYR A 139 -3.90 -5.66 27.72
CA TYR A 139 -5.13 -6.46 27.78
C TYR A 139 -6.21 -5.64 28.50
N ASN A 140 -6.69 -4.59 27.84
CA ASN A 140 -7.76 -3.78 28.41
C ASN A 140 -9.10 -4.53 28.33
N TYR A 141 -9.63 -4.92 29.49
CA TYR A 141 -11.04 -5.29 29.61
C TYR A 141 -11.87 -4.00 29.62
N SER A 142 -12.51 -3.72 28.49
CA SER A 142 -13.60 -2.74 28.42
C SER A 142 -14.78 -3.31 29.18
N TRP A 143 -14.92 -2.92 30.46
CA TRP A 143 -16.18 -3.11 31.16
C TRP A 143 -17.12 -1.97 30.74
N ARG A 144 -18.25 -2.35 30.18
CA ARG A 144 -19.36 -1.47 29.82
C ARG A 144 -20.58 -1.82 30.65
#